data_AF-A0A399Z485-F1
#
_entry.id   AF-A0A399Z485-F1
#
_cell.length_a   1.000
_cell.length_b   1.000
_cell.length_c   1.000
_cell.angle_alpha   90.00
_cell.angle_beta   90.00
_cell.angle_gamma   90.00
#
_symmetry.space_group_name_H-M   'P 1'
#
loop_
_entity.id
_entity.type
_entity.pdbx_description
1 polymer ?
#
loop_
_entity_poly.entity_id
_entity_poly.type
_entity_poly.pdbx_seq_one_letter_code
_entity_poly.pdbx_strand_id
1 'polypeptide(L)'
;MQRQLVAAARRAAIANLARSLTHEINNALTPIIAYAQMIELAHRAEPETVERSQQIVAHARRIADWLTLLRQLADNTPRAPIPFSVNGVVRAALEWYVEYFTRLDIHVETDLDSTLPPLEGFPDQLQEVFISLIQNA
;
A
#
# COMPACT_ATOMS: atom_id res chain seq x y z
N MET A 1 25.50 26.57 1.40
CA MET A 1 25.71 25.42 2.30
C MET A 1 24.71 25.37 3.48
N GLN A 2 24.75 26.28 4.47
CA GLN A 2 23.91 26.19 5.69
C GLN A 2 22.39 26.17 5.44
N ARG A 3 21.85 27.02 4.55
CA ARG A 3 20.41 27.01 4.22
C ARG A 3 19.95 25.69 3.57
N GLN A 4 20.82 25.06 2.76
CA GLN A 4 20.53 23.76 2.14
C GLN A 4 20.55 22.64 3.18
N LEU A 5 21.45 22.71 4.18
CA LEU A 5 21.50 21.75 5.29
C LEU A 5 20.25 21.83 6.17
N VAL A 6 19.81 23.04 6.53
CA VAL A 6 18.57 23.25 7.30
C VAL A 6 17.34 22.77 6.51
N ALA A 7 17.28 23.06 5.21
CA ALA A 7 16.21 22.58 4.34
C ALA A 7 16.23 21.05 4.15
N ALA A 8 17.41 20.42 4.12
CA ALA A 8 17.55 18.97 4.06
C ALA A 8 17.12 18.30 5.37
N ALA A 9 17.54 18.83 6.53
CA ALA A 9 17.15 18.33 7.84
C ALA A 9 15.63 18.44 8.06
N ARG A 10 15.02 19.56 7.68
CA ARG A 10 13.56 19.75 7.75
C ARG A 10 12.80 18.74 6.89
N ARG A 11 13.28 18.47 5.68
CA ARG A 11 12.69 17.45 4.79
C ARG A 11 12.81 16.05 5.37
N ALA A 12 13.98 15.68 5.88
CA ALA A 12 14.20 14.39 6.52
C ALA A 12 13.29 14.18 7.74
N ALA A 13 13.06 15.23 8.55
CA ALA A 13 12.13 15.18 9.68
C ALA A 13 10.68 14.94 9.23
N ILE A 14 10.23 15.63 8.18
CA ILE A 14 8.89 15.42 7.59
C ILE A 14 8.77 13.99 7.04
N ALA A 15 9.81 13.50 6.37
CA ALA A 15 9.80 12.16 5.79
C ALA A 15 9.72 11.05 6.84
N ASN A 16 10.48 11.20 7.93
CA ASN A 16 10.44 10.25 9.04
C ASN A 16 9.08 10.28 9.76
N LEU A 17 8.50 11.46 9.99
CA LEU A 17 7.16 11.60 10.57
C LEU A 17 6.09 10.94 9.70
N ALA A 18 6.12 11.20 8.39
CA ALA A 18 5.16 10.59 7.46
C ALA A 18 5.28 9.06 7.43
N ARG A 19 6.51 8.50 7.48
CA ARG A 19 6.73 7.06 7.55
C ARG A 19 6.18 6.46 8.85
N SER A 20 6.46 7.09 9.99
CA SER A 20 5.94 6.67 11.30
C SER A 20 4.41 6.69 11.33
N LEU A 21 3.81 7.79 10.86
CA LEU A 21 2.37 7.95 10.79
C LEU A 21 1.72 6.96 9.83
N THR A 22 2.36 6.65 8.70
CA THR A 22 1.87 5.63 7.76
C THR A 22 1.79 4.27 8.44
N HIS A 23 2.84 3.86 9.14
CA HIS A 23 2.83 2.61 9.89
C HIS A 23 1.77 2.59 10.99
N GLU A 24 1.69 3.63 11.82
CA GLU A 24 0.72 3.69 12.93
C GLU A 24 -0.73 3.71 12.44
N ILE A 25 -1.03 4.46 11.38
CA ILE A 25 -2.39 4.53 10.85
C ILE A 25 -2.76 3.22 10.15
N ASN A 26 -1.87 2.60 9.37
CA ASN A 26 -2.12 1.26 8.81
C ASN A 26 -2.38 0.24 9.93
N ASN A 27 -1.61 0.30 11.02
CA ASN A 27 -1.80 -0.56 12.18
C ASN A 27 -3.16 -0.32 12.86
N ALA A 28 -3.64 0.93 12.91
CA ALA A 28 -4.95 1.26 13.47
C ALA A 28 -6.13 0.88 12.55
N LEU A 29 -5.96 1.01 11.23
CA LEU A 29 -6.98 0.67 10.23
C LEU A 29 -7.19 -0.84 10.08
N THR A 30 -6.12 -1.62 10.22
CA THR A 30 -6.17 -3.09 10.08
C THR A 30 -7.24 -3.75 10.96
N PRO A 31 -7.26 -3.55 12.30
CA PRO A 31 -8.31 -4.12 13.15
C PRO A 31 -9.69 -3.53 12.88
N ILE A 32 -9.81 -2.26 12.49
CA ILE A 32 -11.10 -1.63 12.14
C ILE A 32 -11.74 -2.34 10.94
N ILE A 33 -10.95 -2.58 9.88
CA ILE A 33 -11.39 -3.31 8.70
C ILE A 33 -11.78 -4.74 9.06
N ALA A 34 -10.94 -5.43 9.85
CA ALA A 34 -11.20 -6.80 10.28
C ALA A 34 -12.52 -6.91 11.06
N TYR A 35 -12.75 -6.03 12.04
CA TYR A 35 -14.00 -6.04 12.81
C TYR A 35 -15.22 -5.71 11.97
N ALA A 36 -15.12 -4.75 11.05
CA ALA A 36 -16.22 -4.44 10.13
C ALA A 36 -16.59 -5.67 9.26
N GLN A 37 -15.58 -6.37 8.73
CA GLN A 37 -15.80 -7.60 7.96
C GLN A 37 -16.39 -8.74 8.81
N MET A 38 -15.99 -8.85 10.08
CA MET A 38 -16.59 -9.82 11.02
C MET A 38 -18.06 -9.50 11.30
N ILE A 39 -18.41 -8.22 11.48
CA ILE A 39 -19.80 -7.79 11.68
C ILE A 39 -20.64 -8.12 10.44
N GLU A 40 -20.13 -7.81 9.24
CA GLU A 40 -20.77 -8.15 7.97
C GLU A 40 -21.02 -9.66 7.85
N LEU A 41 -20.03 -10.48 8.18
CA LEU A 41 -20.13 -11.93 8.15
C LEU A 41 -21.16 -12.48 9.15
N ALA A 42 -21.21 -11.92 10.35
CA ALA A 42 -22.13 -12.36 11.41
C ALA A 42 -23.59 -11.96 11.13
N HIS A 43 -23.82 -10.85 10.40
CA HIS A 43 -25.16 -10.28 10.17
C HIS A 43 -25.55 -10.27 8.68
N ARG A 44 -25.14 -11.29 7.91
CA ARG A 44 -25.41 -11.37 6.46
C ARG A 44 -26.88 -11.28 6.06
N ALA A 45 -27.80 -11.63 6.97
CA ALA A 45 -29.24 -11.56 6.75
C ALA A 45 -29.84 -10.17 7.02
N GLU A 46 -29.03 -9.20 7.45
CA GLU A 46 -29.43 -7.84 7.78
C GLU A 46 -28.80 -6.85 6.79
N PRO A 47 -29.52 -6.47 5.71
CA PRO A 47 -28.96 -5.66 4.64
C PRO A 47 -28.37 -4.31 5.11
N GLU A 48 -29.02 -3.66 6.08
CA GLU A 48 -28.56 -2.38 6.63
C GLU A 48 -27.23 -2.54 7.41
N THR A 49 -27.08 -3.63 8.16
CA THR A 49 -25.85 -3.94 8.90
C THR A 49 -24.70 -4.26 7.95
N VAL A 50 -24.98 -4.99 6.87
CA VAL A 50 -24.02 -5.26 5.79
C VAL A 50 -23.57 -3.96 5.12
N GLU A 51 -24.52 -3.10 4.71
CA GLU A 51 -24.21 -1.82 4.06
C GLU A 51 -23.32 -0.93 4.93
N ARG A 52 -23.67 -0.80 6.22
CA ARG A 52 -22.86 -0.02 7.18
C ARG A 52 -21.46 -0.58 7.36
N SER A 53 -21.34 -1.90 7.44
CA SER A 53 -20.04 -2.57 7.57
C SER A 53 -19.15 -2.32 6.34
N GLN A 54 -19.74 -2.37 5.14
CA GLN A 54 -19.06 -2.05 3.89
C GLN A 54 -18.65 -0.57 3.81
N GLN A 55 -19.49 0.35 4.29
CA GLN A 55 -19.15 1.77 4.40
C GLN A 55 -17.96 2.00 5.33
N ILE A 56 -17.89 1.33 6.48
CA ILE A 56 -16.75 1.41 7.41
C ILE A 56 -15.46 0.96 6.70
N VAL A 57 -15.51 -0.17 5.99
CA VAL A 57 -14.35 -0.68 5.22
C VAL A 57 -13.93 0.33 4.14
N ALA A 58 -14.88 0.90 3.40
CA ALA A 58 -14.61 1.87 2.35
C ALA A 58 -13.96 3.16 2.91
N HIS A 59 -14.45 3.67 4.03
CA HIS A 59 -13.85 4.83 4.70
C HIS A 59 -12.45 4.54 5.23
N ALA A 60 -12.23 3.37 5.83
CA ALA A 60 -10.91 2.96 6.31
C ALA A 60 -9.90 2.86 5.17
N ARG A 61 -10.29 2.27 4.03
CA ARG A 61 -9.44 2.22 2.83
C ARG A 61 -9.13 3.60 2.27
N ARG A 62 -10.12 4.50 2.22
CA ARG A 62 -9.90 5.90 1.78
C ARG A 62 -8.89 6.64 2.66
N ILE A 63 -8.84 6.36 3.96
CA ILE A 63 -7.82 6.91 4.87
C ILE A 63 -6.44 6.35 4.51
N ALA A 64 -6.35 5.06 4.18
CA ALA A 64 -5.10 4.46 3.70
C ALA A 64 -4.62 5.10 2.39
N ASP A 65 -5.53 5.45 1.47
CA ASP A 65 -5.19 6.16 0.24
C ASP A 65 -4.63 7.57 0.52
N TRP A 66 -5.16 8.27 1.53
CA TRP A 66 -4.62 9.57 1.96
C TRP A 66 -3.21 9.45 2.56
N LEU A 67 -2.87 8.31 3.16
CA LEU A 67 -1.49 8.06 3.62
C LEU A 67 -0.51 7.91 2.46
N THR A 68 -0.95 7.39 1.31
CA THR A 68 -0.12 7.33 0.10
C THR A 68 0.28 8.75 -0.35
N LEU A 69 -0.61 9.73 -0.22
CA LEU A 69 -0.31 11.13 -0.53
C LEU A 69 0.69 11.76 0.46
N LEU A 70 0.60 11.39 1.75
CA LEU A 70 1.59 11.77 2.76
C LEU A 70 2.98 11.14 2.51
N ARG A 71 3.02 9.88 2.04
CA ARG A 71 4.24 9.20 1.59
C ARG A 71 4.89 9.91 0.40
N GLN A 72 4.11 10.30 -0.61
CA GLN A 72 4.60 11.05 -1.77
C GLN A 72 5.22 12.40 -1.38
N LEU A 73 4.66 13.09 -0.37
CA LEU A 73 5.25 14.30 0.19
C LEU A 73 6.60 14.04 0.90
N ALA A 74 6.74 12.89 1.54
CA ALA A 74 7.93 12.44 2.27
C ALA A 74 9.05 11.91 1.37
N ASP A 75 8.70 11.36 0.22
CA ASP A 75 9.64 10.78 -0.74
C ASP A 75 10.53 11.81 -1.47
N ASN A 76 10.38 13.10 -1.18
CA ASN A 76 11.36 14.14 -1.58
C ASN A 76 12.67 14.12 -0.75
N THR A 77 12.96 13.01 -0.09
CA THR A 77 14.29 12.72 0.46
C THR A 77 15.16 12.27 -0.71
N PRO A 78 16.38 12.81 -0.91
CA PRO A 78 17.28 12.31 -1.95
C PRO A 78 17.73 10.89 -1.59
N ARG A 79 16.91 9.90 -1.93
CA ARG A 79 17.28 8.49 -1.92
C ARG A 79 17.93 8.21 -3.27
N ALA A 80 19.09 7.56 -3.24
CA ALA A 80 19.73 7.12 -4.47
C ALA A 80 18.88 5.99 -5.08
N PRO A 81 18.67 5.99 -6.40
CA PRO A 81 18.09 4.84 -7.07
C PRO A 81 18.97 3.61 -6.79
N ILE A 82 18.34 2.46 -6.58
CA ILE A 82 19.02 1.18 -6.38
C ILE A 82 18.74 0.26 -7.55
N PRO A 83 19.66 -0.65 -7.90
CA PRO A 83 19.38 -1.71 -8.86
C PRO A 83 18.33 -2.68 -8.29
N PHE A 84 17.31 -3.01 -9.08
CA PHE A 84 16.24 -3.94 -8.70
C PHE A 84 15.72 -4.76 -9.89
N SER A 85 15.07 -5.89 -9.59
CA SER A 85 14.37 -6.71 -10.60
C SER A 85 12.89 -6.36 -10.63
N VAL A 86 12.37 -5.96 -11.80
CA VAL A 86 10.93 -5.69 -11.98
C VAL A 86 10.08 -6.93 -11.65
N ASN A 87 10.54 -8.11 -12.08
CA ASN A 87 9.84 -9.36 -11.77
C ASN A 87 9.78 -9.63 -10.26
N GLY A 88 10.83 -9.25 -9.52
CA GLY A 88 10.82 -9.32 -8.06
C GLY A 88 9.76 -8.39 -7.45
N VAL A 89 9.64 -7.17 -7.97
CA VAL A 89 8.64 -6.19 -7.52
C VAL A 89 7.22 -6.65 -7.81
N VAL A 90 6.94 -7.18 -9.00
CA VAL A 90 5.62 -7.73 -9.37
C VAL A 90 5.24 -8.89 -8.44
N ARG A 91 6.17 -9.83 -8.20
CA ARG A 91 5.94 -10.95 -7.28
C ARG A 91 5.64 -10.48 -5.86
N ALA A 92 6.42 -9.53 -5.34
CA ALA A 92 6.20 -8.94 -4.02
C ALA A 92 4.84 -8.23 -3.91
N ALA A 93 4.33 -7.63 -4.99
CA ALA A 93 2.99 -7.04 -5.01
C ALA A 93 1.89 -8.11 -4.98
N LEU A 94 2.05 -9.22 -5.70
CA LEU A 94 1.10 -10.33 -5.73
C LEU A 94 1.01 -11.07 -4.39
N GLU A 95 2.13 -11.19 -3.66
CA GLU A 95 2.18 -11.83 -2.33
C GLU A 95 1.18 -11.22 -1.34
N TRP A 96 0.87 -9.93 -1.45
CA TRP A 96 -0.10 -9.24 -0.61
C TRP A 96 -1.53 -9.79 -0.77
N TYR A 97 -1.85 -10.36 -1.92
CA TYR A 97 -3.21 -10.75 -2.28
C TYR A 97 -3.43 -12.26 -2.34
N VAL A 98 -2.42 -13.07 -1.99
CA VAL A 98 -2.51 -14.54 -2.07
C VAL A 98 -3.71 -15.10 -1.31
N GLU A 99 -3.93 -14.68 -0.07
CA GLU A 99 -5.09 -15.12 0.72
C GLU A 99 -6.42 -14.61 0.14
N TYR A 100 -6.42 -13.38 -0.39
CA TYR A 100 -7.59 -12.77 -1.01
C TYR A 100 -8.02 -13.54 -2.26
N PHE A 101 -7.09 -13.83 -3.16
CA PHE A 101 -7.34 -14.59 -4.39
C PHE A 101 -7.78 -16.02 -4.08
N THR A 102 -7.12 -16.68 -3.12
CA THR A 102 -7.47 -18.04 -2.70
C THR A 102 -8.90 -18.11 -2.17
N ARG A 103 -9.31 -17.13 -1.34
CA ARG A 103 -10.67 -17.10 -0.77
C ARG A 103 -11.75 -16.85 -1.81
N LEU A 104 -11.43 -16.14 -2.88
CA LEU A 104 -12.37 -15.79 -3.95
C LEU A 104 -12.30 -16.73 -5.15
N ASP A 105 -11.49 -17.80 -5.07
CA ASP A 105 -11.24 -18.74 -6.17
C ASP A 105 -10.76 -18.03 -7.45
N ILE A 106 -9.97 -16.96 -7.28
CA ILE A 106 -9.37 -16.20 -8.37
C ILE A 106 -8.04 -16.85 -8.75
N HIS A 107 -7.91 -17.25 -10.02
CA HIS A 107 -6.65 -17.75 -10.56
C HIS A 107 -5.81 -16.60 -11.11
N VAL A 108 -4.56 -16.50 -10.67
CA VAL A 108 -3.60 -15.50 -11.15
C VAL A 108 -2.53 -16.19 -11.97
N GLU A 109 -2.41 -15.78 -13.22
CA GLU A 109 -1.34 -16.21 -14.13
C GLU A 109 -0.33 -15.08 -14.31
N THR A 110 0.97 -15.42 -14.34
CA THR A 110 2.05 -14.45 -14.54
C THR A 110 2.91 -14.87 -15.71
N ASP A 111 3.03 -14.00 -16.71
CA ASP A 111 3.97 -14.13 -17.82
C ASP A 111 5.05 -13.06 -17.66
N LEU A 112 6.19 -13.45 -17.07
CA LEU A 112 7.28 -12.56 -16.71
C LEU A 112 8.56 -12.99 -17.42
N ASP A 113 9.10 -12.12 -18.28
CA ASP A 113 10.34 -12.37 -19.00
C ASP A 113 11.55 -12.40 -18.02
N SER A 114 12.18 -13.56 -17.90
CA SER A 114 13.34 -13.77 -17.02
C SER A 114 14.62 -13.10 -17.48
N THR A 115 14.67 -12.63 -18.73
CA THR A 115 15.87 -12.03 -19.35
C THR A 115 15.99 -10.53 -19.12
N LEU A 116 14.98 -9.91 -18.48
CA LEU A 116 14.97 -8.49 -18.21
C LEU A 116 16.17 -8.06 -17.34
N PRO A 117 16.91 -7.02 -17.75
CA PRO A 117 18.01 -6.51 -16.97
C PRO A 117 17.52 -5.85 -15.68
N PRO A 118 18.37 -5.73 -14.65
CA PRO A 118 18.07 -4.89 -13.48
C PRO A 118 17.80 -3.45 -13.90
N LEU A 119 16.79 -2.82 -13.28
CA LEU A 119 16.51 -1.39 -13.44
C LEU A 119 17.07 -0.61 -12.26
N GLU A 120 17.40 0.66 -12.47
CA GLU A 120 17.73 1.58 -11.37
C GLU A 120 16.54 2.44 -11.00
N GLY A 121 16.17 2.48 -9.72
CA GLY A 121 15.03 3.27 -9.26
C GLY A 121 14.60 2.98 -7.83
N PHE A 122 13.30 3.12 -7.59
CA PHE A 122 12.66 2.98 -6.28
C PHE A 122 11.68 1.79 -6.33
N PRO A 123 12.12 0.58 -6.00
CA PRO A 123 11.29 -0.62 -6.16
C PRO A 123 10.01 -0.59 -5.33
N ASP A 124 10.03 0.08 -4.18
CA ASP A 124 8.88 0.29 -3.30
C ASP A 124 7.79 1.16 -3.94
N GLN A 125 8.16 2.23 -4.64
CA GLN A 125 7.18 3.05 -5.38
C GLN A 125 6.54 2.26 -6.52
N LEU A 126 7.32 1.45 -7.23
CA LEU A 126 6.81 0.61 -8.30
C LEU A 126 5.91 -0.52 -7.75
N GLN A 127 6.24 -1.06 -6.58
CA GLN A 127 5.39 -2.04 -5.90
C GLN A 127 4.02 -1.45 -5.57
N GLU A 128 3.95 -0.21 -5.07
CA GLU A 128 2.68 0.48 -4.81
C GLU A 128 1.83 0.65 -6.08
N VAL A 129 2.45 0.96 -7.22
CA VAL A 129 1.74 1.02 -8.51
C VAL A 129 1.13 -0.34 -8.84
N PHE A 130 1.89 -1.44 -8.73
CA PHE A 130 1.35 -2.77 -9.00
C PHE A 130 0.24 -3.18 -8.03
N ILE A 131 0.39 -2.91 -6.73
CA ILE A 131 -0.65 -3.13 -5.73
C ILE A 131 -1.94 -2.39 -6.12
N SER A 132 -1.85 -1.13 -6.53
CA SER A 132 -3.00 -0.34 -6.97
C SER A 132 -3.65 -0.89 -8.24
N LEU A 133 -2.84 -1.34 -9.22
CA LEU A 133 -3.35 -1.96 -10.43
C LEU A 133 -4.06 -3.29 -10.14
N ILE A 134 -3.50 -4.11 -9.27
CA ILE A 134 -4.09 -5.40 -8.85
C ILE A 134 -5.43 -5.20 -8.14
N GLN A 135 -5.58 -4.15 -7.32
CA GLN A 135 -6.86 -3.85 -6.65
C GLN A 135 -7.98 -3.42 -7.61
N ASN A 136 -7.62 -2.85 -8.76
CA ASN A 136 -8.57 -2.30 -9.73
C ASN A 136 -8.90 -3.26 -10.87
N ALA A 137 -8.16 -4.37 -10.99
CA ALA A 137 -8.41 -5.43 -11.98
C ALA A 137 -9.63 -6.28 -11.58
#